data_AF-A0A976IG64-F1
#
_entry.id   AF-A0A976IG64-F1
#
_cell.length_a   1.000
_cell.length_b   1.000
_cell.length_c   1.000
_cell.angle_alpha   90.00
_cell.angle_beta   90.00
_cell.angle_gamma   90.00
#
_symmetry.space_group_name_H-M   'P 1'
#
loop_
_entity.id
_entity.type
_entity.pdbx_description
1 polymer ?
#
loop_
_entity_poly.entity_id
_entity_poly.type
_entity_poly.pdbx_seq_one_letter_code
_entity_poly.pdbx_strand_id
1 'polypeptide(L)'
;MLNIQLPEHSTAKTDSGSPSSPSHAPQADDLAAILQIGSPYGVKHDVHIHYNFQEARFEGIPDNFADYLAVGVERGRADTISALDPPVLSSFKGGRRAKRTRTSSAPSGSLSFCRMIGSSDAVNPDPVRLLNQHFKLPFRQVPRIAISGYDERIPAVLVMLQQHFIAKRGYITPHIFRESPSKAERDQAMLDINCGAFRGMKHDVRVLADLIKLWFRELPLPILHEIPACEMERLASIENVELEVLSLLGDVERSIILWLADLLTYVAEFQSQNHMGVDQLAIVIAPNLVRLETENPMVAVTLSKAAVGLLRGVLRARSQRRHELKTAGLSGMTTSENLN
;
A
#
# COMPACT_ATOMS: atom_id res chain seq x y z
N MET A 1 -0.03 22.13 -6.58
CA MET A 1 -0.34 21.67 -5.21
C MET A 1 -0.74 20.20 -5.29
N LEU A 2 -0.45 19.36 -4.29
CA LEU A 2 -1.01 18.02 -4.22
C LEU A 2 -2.45 18.15 -3.70
N ASN A 3 -3.43 17.81 -4.53
CA ASN A 3 -4.83 18.11 -4.26
C ASN A 3 -5.48 16.99 -3.44
N ILE A 4 -5.52 17.17 -2.12
CA ILE A 4 -6.22 16.27 -1.19
C ILE A 4 -7.23 17.13 -0.42
N GLN A 5 -8.51 16.94 -0.72
CA GLN A 5 -9.61 17.70 -0.14
C GLN A 5 -10.56 16.71 0.54
N LEU A 6 -10.74 16.87 1.85
CA LEU A 6 -11.68 16.08 2.65
C LEU A 6 -13.09 16.69 2.52
N PRO A 7 -14.15 15.88 2.50
CA PRO A 7 -15.52 16.39 2.46
C PRO A 7 -15.97 16.88 3.86
N GLU A 8 -16.25 18.18 3.97
CA GLU A 8 -17.06 18.73 5.06
C GLU A 8 -18.56 18.63 4.69
N HIS A 9 -19.43 18.38 5.68
CA HIS A 9 -20.88 18.39 5.48
C HIS A 9 -21.58 19.49 6.28
N SER A 10 -22.54 20.14 5.61
CA SER A 10 -23.13 21.43 5.99
C SER A 10 -24.30 21.30 6.96
N THR A 11 -24.57 22.38 7.71
CA THR A 11 -25.75 22.55 8.57
C THR A 11 -26.93 23.16 7.81
N ALA A 12 -28.18 22.83 8.17
CA ALA A 12 -29.39 23.32 7.48
C ALA A 12 -30.64 23.46 8.37
N LYS A 13 -31.63 24.20 7.86
CA LYS A 13 -32.96 24.56 8.39
C LYS A 13 -33.92 24.87 7.20
N THR A 14 -35.21 25.22 7.25
CA THR A 14 -36.28 25.49 8.27
C THR A 14 -37.63 25.37 7.50
N ASP A 15 -38.86 25.30 8.03
CA ASP A 15 -39.42 25.24 9.40
C ASP A 15 -40.84 24.62 9.36
N SER A 16 -41.47 24.43 10.53
CA SER A 16 -42.93 24.43 10.81
C SER A 16 -43.89 23.47 10.07
N GLY A 17 -44.65 22.67 10.84
CA GLY A 17 -45.89 22.02 10.38
C GLY A 17 -46.41 20.91 11.31
N SER A 18 -47.63 21.02 11.84
CA SER A 18 -48.33 20.07 12.74
C SER A 18 -49.84 20.10 12.42
N PRO A 19 -50.71 19.10 12.78
CA PRO A 19 -50.67 18.32 14.02
C PRO A 19 -51.19 16.84 14.03
N SER A 20 -51.06 16.19 15.19
CA SER A 20 -51.96 15.17 15.83
C SER A 20 -51.35 13.79 16.17
N SER A 21 -51.59 13.36 17.41
CA SER A 21 -51.06 12.20 18.16
C SER A 21 -51.94 10.92 17.99
N PRO A 22 -51.58 9.68 18.44
CA PRO A 22 -50.71 9.35 19.58
C PRO A 22 -49.66 8.21 19.47
N SER A 23 -48.47 8.53 19.98
CA SER A 23 -47.74 7.78 21.03
C SER A 23 -47.62 6.24 20.96
N HIS A 24 -46.65 5.74 20.20
CA HIS A 24 -45.43 5.12 20.77
C HIS A 24 -44.44 4.79 19.65
N ALA A 25 -43.48 5.70 19.41
CA ALA A 25 -42.30 5.42 18.60
C ALA A 25 -41.13 5.05 19.53
N PRO A 26 -40.28 4.07 19.17
CA PRO A 26 -39.04 3.82 19.91
C PRO A 26 -38.13 5.07 19.83
N GLN A 27 -37.47 5.39 20.95
CA GLN A 27 -36.59 6.56 21.04
C GLN A 27 -35.31 6.34 20.22
N ALA A 28 -34.60 7.43 19.89
CA ALA A 28 -33.42 7.38 19.02
C ALA A 28 -32.28 6.47 19.55
N ASP A 29 -32.23 6.21 20.85
CA ASP A 29 -31.30 5.24 21.47
C ASP A 29 -31.53 3.79 21.01
N ASP A 30 -32.76 3.43 20.64
CA ASP A 30 -33.14 2.06 20.26
C ASP A 30 -32.62 1.69 18.85
N LEU A 31 -32.50 2.69 17.96
CA LEU A 31 -31.88 2.53 16.64
C LEU A 31 -30.37 2.28 16.73
N ALA A 32 -29.71 2.80 17.77
CA ALA A 32 -28.29 2.50 18.02
C ALA A 32 -28.07 1.06 18.49
N ALA A 33 -29.05 0.47 19.22
CA ALA A 33 -29.01 -0.93 19.66
C ALA A 33 -29.23 -1.94 18.52
N ILE A 34 -29.93 -1.53 17.46
CA ILE A 34 -30.19 -2.35 16.25
C ILE A 34 -28.97 -2.38 15.30
N LEU A 35 -28.09 -1.39 15.36
CA LEU A 35 -26.90 -1.29 14.50
C LEU A 35 -25.65 -2.01 15.07
N GLN A 36 -25.74 -2.64 16.24
CA GLN A 36 -24.67 -3.48 16.77
C GLN A 36 -24.77 -4.91 16.25
N ILE A 37 -23.67 -5.42 15.67
CA ILE A 37 -23.51 -6.82 15.29
C ILE A 37 -23.51 -7.67 16.57
N GLY A 38 -24.69 -8.16 16.96
CA GLY A 38 -24.87 -8.89 18.22
C GLY A 38 -26.32 -8.96 18.74
N SER A 39 -27.21 -8.05 18.37
CA SER A 39 -28.64 -8.11 18.72
C SER A 39 -29.38 -9.15 17.87
N PRO A 40 -30.29 -9.99 18.42
CA PRO A 40 -30.81 -10.01 19.80
C PRO A 40 -29.98 -10.90 20.78
N TYR A 41 -28.83 -11.41 20.37
CA TYR A 41 -28.05 -12.41 21.11
C TYR A 41 -27.16 -11.85 22.24
N GLY A 42 -27.18 -10.53 22.48
CA GLY A 42 -26.42 -9.88 23.56
C GLY A 42 -24.89 -9.92 23.39
N VAL A 43 -24.40 -10.28 22.19
CA VAL A 43 -22.96 -10.42 21.93
C VAL A 43 -22.35 -9.06 21.60
N LYS A 44 -21.85 -8.36 22.62
CA LYS A 44 -21.01 -7.18 22.43
C LYS A 44 -19.57 -7.62 22.13
N HIS A 45 -19.04 -7.19 20.99
CA HIS A 45 -17.63 -7.39 20.64
C HIS A 45 -16.81 -6.24 21.26
N ASP A 46 -16.08 -6.49 22.34
CA ASP A 46 -15.27 -5.47 23.03
C ASP A 46 -13.97 -5.08 22.29
N VAL A 47 -13.78 -5.54 21.04
CA VAL A 47 -12.56 -5.37 20.24
C VAL A 47 -12.83 -4.44 19.06
N HIS A 48 -12.53 -3.15 19.22
CA HIS A 48 -12.60 -2.13 18.16
C HIS A 48 -11.21 -1.83 17.55
N ILE A 49 -10.58 -2.85 16.97
CA ILE A 49 -9.37 -2.67 16.17
C ILE A 49 -9.74 -1.94 14.87
N HIS A 50 -9.08 -0.82 14.60
CA HIS A 50 -9.25 -0.06 13.35
C HIS A 50 -7.88 0.37 12.80
N TYR A 51 -7.82 0.68 11.51
CA TYR A 51 -6.58 1.12 10.87
C TYR A 51 -6.55 2.64 10.74
N ASN A 52 -5.59 3.27 11.42
CA ASN A 52 -5.29 4.69 11.28
C ASN A 52 -4.41 4.89 10.03
N PHE A 53 -5.03 5.30 8.92
CA PHE A 53 -4.34 5.55 7.65
C PHE A 53 -3.38 6.75 7.68
N GLN A 54 -3.60 7.73 8.57
CA GLN A 54 -2.76 8.92 8.70
C GLN A 54 -1.42 8.58 9.38
N GLU A 55 -1.42 7.58 10.25
CA GLU A 55 -0.27 7.14 11.05
C GLU A 55 0.21 5.73 10.67
N ALA A 56 -0.34 5.18 9.58
CA ALA A 56 -0.10 3.85 9.03
C ALA A 56 0.04 2.73 10.10
N ARG A 57 -0.93 2.63 11.00
CA ARG A 57 -0.95 1.60 12.07
C ARG A 57 -2.36 1.16 12.44
N PHE A 58 -2.47 -0.01 13.06
CA PHE A 58 -3.67 -0.45 13.77
C PHE A 58 -3.72 0.15 15.17
N GLU A 59 -4.90 0.62 15.57
CA GLU A 59 -5.20 1.20 16.88
C GLU A 59 -6.40 0.47 17.51
N GLY A 60 -6.52 0.54 18.85
CA GLY A 60 -7.54 -0.21 19.59
C GLY A 60 -7.23 -1.71 19.74
N ILE A 61 -5.96 -2.10 19.66
CA ILE A 61 -5.48 -3.48 19.88
C ILE A 61 -5.54 -3.79 21.38
N PRO A 62 -6.30 -4.80 21.84
CA PRO A 62 -6.35 -5.21 23.24
C PRO A 62 -5.01 -5.80 23.72
N ASP A 63 -4.69 -5.65 25.01
CA ASP A 63 -3.48 -6.23 25.61
C ASP A 63 -3.44 -7.77 25.48
N ASN A 64 -4.61 -8.42 25.49
CA ASN A 64 -4.77 -9.87 25.31
C ASN A 64 -4.91 -10.31 23.83
N PHE A 65 -4.61 -9.44 22.85
CA PHE A 65 -4.71 -9.78 21.42
C PHE A 65 -3.83 -10.98 21.02
N ALA A 66 -2.72 -11.21 21.75
CA ALA A 66 -1.88 -12.40 21.62
C ALA A 66 -2.68 -13.71 21.74
N ASP A 67 -3.56 -13.78 22.75
CA ASP A 67 -4.25 -15.00 23.14
C ASP A 67 -5.27 -15.41 22.07
N TYR A 68 -5.96 -14.44 21.46
CA TYR A 68 -6.89 -14.67 20.35
C TYR A 68 -6.19 -15.28 19.12
N LEU A 69 -4.96 -14.83 18.81
CA LEU A 69 -4.18 -15.41 17.72
C LEU A 69 -3.71 -16.83 18.05
N ALA A 70 -3.25 -17.08 19.28
CA ALA A 70 -2.82 -18.41 19.73
C ALA A 70 -3.97 -19.44 19.72
N VAL A 71 -5.16 -19.06 20.21
CA VAL A 71 -6.35 -19.93 20.23
C VAL A 71 -6.83 -20.31 18.82
N GLY A 72 -6.59 -19.47 17.81
CA GLY A 72 -6.86 -19.81 16.41
C GLY A 72 -5.99 -20.94 15.87
N VAL A 73 -4.72 -21.01 16.29
CA VAL A 73 -3.75 -22.03 15.85
C VAL A 73 -4.03 -23.40 16.49
N GLU A 74 -4.38 -23.41 17.78
CA GLU A 74 -4.81 -24.62 18.49
C GLU A 74 -6.02 -25.29 17.83
N ARG A 75 -7.04 -24.48 17.48
CA ARG A 75 -8.30 -24.98 16.91
C ARG A 75 -8.11 -25.63 15.55
N GLY A 76 -7.26 -25.06 14.68
CA GLY A 76 -6.89 -25.65 13.40
C GLY A 76 -6.07 -26.96 13.49
N ARG A 77 -5.53 -27.28 14.67
CA ARG A 77 -4.79 -28.52 14.94
C ARG A 77 -5.72 -29.65 15.42
N ALA A 78 -6.73 -29.33 16.21
CA ALA A 78 -7.72 -30.28 16.71
C ALA A 78 -8.53 -30.95 15.58
N ASP A 79 -8.93 -30.17 14.56
CA ASP A 79 -9.73 -30.65 13.43
C ASP A 79 -8.99 -31.66 12.54
N THR A 80 -7.66 -31.80 12.68
CA THR A 80 -6.85 -32.79 11.92
C THR A 80 -6.68 -34.15 12.59
N ILE A 81 -7.25 -34.38 13.79
CA ILE A 81 -7.03 -35.62 14.57
C ILE A 81 -8.31 -36.45 14.79
N SER A 82 -9.50 -35.91 14.52
CA SER A 82 -10.78 -36.66 14.61
C SER A 82 -11.36 -37.04 13.25
N ALA A 83 -10.72 -38.02 12.61
CA ALA A 83 -11.30 -38.77 11.49
C ALA A 83 -10.88 -40.25 11.61
N LEU A 84 -11.43 -40.96 12.60
CA LEU A 84 -11.35 -42.42 12.69
C LEU A 84 -12.44 -43.06 11.80
N ASP A 85 -12.07 -44.13 11.11
CA ASP A 85 -12.87 -44.77 10.05
C ASP A 85 -14.21 -45.35 10.52
N PRO A 86 -15.26 -45.28 9.67
CA PRO A 86 -16.32 -46.28 9.61
C PRO A 86 -16.05 -47.32 8.49
N PRO A 87 -16.57 -48.56 8.62
CA PRO A 87 -16.02 -49.72 7.91
C PRO A 87 -16.43 -49.87 6.44
N VAL A 88 -15.53 -50.48 5.67
CA VAL A 88 -15.73 -50.86 4.26
C VAL A 88 -16.72 -52.02 4.12
N LEU A 89 -17.70 -51.85 3.22
CA LEU A 89 -18.48 -52.94 2.63
C LEU A 89 -18.59 -52.76 1.11
N SER A 90 -18.81 -53.87 0.40
CA SER A 90 -18.24 -54.11 -0.93
C SER A 90 -19.06 -53.67 -2.15
N SER A 91 -18.33 -53.30 -3.21
CA SER A 91 -18.59 -53.48 -4.65
C SER A 91 -20.03 -53.45 -5.21
N PHE A 92 -20.25 -52.66 -6.28
CA PHE A 92 -20.48 -53.22 -7.65
C PHE A 92 -20.40 -52.11 -8.75
N LYS A 93 -20.40 -52.52 -10.03
CA LYS A 93 -19.96 -51.74 -11.21
C LYS A 93 -21.09 -50.94 -11.91
N GLY A 94 -20.73 -49.84 -12.60
CA GLY A 94 -21.33 -49.51 -13.91
C GLY A 94 -21.50 -48.03 -14.33
N GLY A 95 -21.22 -47.71 -15.60
CA GLY A 95 -22.15 -46.86 -16.40
C GLY A 95 -21.82 -45.39 -16.75
N ARG A 96 -21.00 -45.16 -17.78
CA ARG A 96 -21.11 -44.12 -18.86
C ARG A 96 -21.86 -42.76 -18.65
N ARG A 97 -21.09 -41.65 -18.81
CA ARG A 97 -21.29 -40.49 -19.75
C ARG A 97 -22.62 -39.66 -19.73
N ALA A 98 -22.56 -38.37 -19.33
CA ALA A 98 -23.12 -37.21 -20.09
C ALA A 98 -22.90 -35.79 -19.44
N LYS A 99 -22.92 -34.74 -20.29
CA LYS A 99 -22.77 -33.29 -20.03
C LYS A 99 -23.84 -32.66 -19.10
N ARG A 100 -23.48 -31.63 -18.29
CA ARG A 100 -24.00 -30.22 -18.40
C ARG A 100 -23.43 -29.18 -17.39
N THR A 101 -23.16 -27.97 -17.92
CA THR A 101 -23.22 -26.58 -17.38
C THR A 101 -23.09 -26.22 -15.88
N ARG A 102 -22.30 -25.14 -15.62
CA ARG A 102 -22.43 -24.02 -14.62
C ARG A 102 -22.78 -24.39 -13.15
N THR A 103 -22.12 -23.88 -12.11
CA THR A 103 -21.71 -22.48 -11.86
C THR A 103 -20.40 -22.35 -11.06
N SER A 104 -19.87 -21.13 -10.99
CA SER A 104 -18.75 -20.71 -10.13
C SER A 104 -19.01 -20.95 -8.64
N SER A 105 -18.08 -21.62 -7.95
CA SER A 105 -17.90 -21.54 -6.51
C SER A 105 -16.53 -20.91 -6.22
N ALA A 106 -16.52 -19.66 -5.75
CA ALA A 106 -15.30 -19.08 -5.19
C ALA A 106 -14.94 -19.84 -3.91
N PRO A 107 -13.66 -20.19 -3.67
CA PRO A 107 -13.25 -20.71 -2.37
C PRO A 107 -13.31 -19.57 -1.35
N SER A 108 -14.03 -19.78 -0.25
CA SER A 108 -13.96 -18.89 0.92
C SER A 108 -12.51 -18.75 1.35
N GLY A 109 -11.99 -17.53 1.32
CA GLY A 109 -10.62 -17.21 1.73
C GLY A 109 -10.46 -17.33 3.25
N SER A 110 -10.32 -18.56 3.75
CA SER A 110 -9.81 -18.80 5.10
C SER A 110 -8.39 -18.25 5.17
N LEU A 111 -8.19 -17.20 5.98
CA LEU A 111 -6.89 -16.56 6.19
C LEU A 111 -5.98 -17.48 7.03
N SER A 112 -5.42 -18.50 6.39
CA SER A 112 -4.44 -19.40 7.00
C SER A 112 -3.10 -18.67 7.21
N PHE A 113 -3.00 -17.95 8.33
CA PHE A 113 -1.84 -17.14 8.71
C PHE A 113 -0.54 -17.94 8.94
N CYS A 114 -0.62 -19.27 9.10
CA CYS A 114 0.48 -20.11 9.60
C CYS A 114 1.46 -20.68 8.56
N ARG A 115 1.76 -19.98 7.44
CA ARG A 115 2.74 -20.48 6.46
C ARG A 115 3.73 -19.46 5.88
N MET A 116 3.97 -18.36 6.60
CA MET A 116 4.89 -17.29 6.21
C MET A 116 6.00 -17.04 7.25
N ILE A 117 6.67 -18.11 7.71
CA ILE A 117 7.89 -18.00 8.53
C ILE A 117 9.02 -18.75 7.83
N GLY A 118 9.94 -17.99 7.22
CA GLY A 118 11.28 -18.48 6.91
C GLY A 118 12.09 -18.62 8.19
N SER A 119 12.90 -19.69 8.28
CA SER A 119 13.61 -20.08 9.50
C SER A 119 14.56 -19.00 10.03
N SER A 120 14.16 -18.31 11.10
CA SER A 120 15.02 -17.44 11.93
C SER A 120 14.35 -17.24 13.29
N ASP A 121 14.96 -17.75 14.35
CA ASP A 121 14.70 -17.57 15.79
C ASP A 121 13.23 -17.45 16.26
N ALA A 122 12.72 -18.55 16.82
CA ALA A 122 11.41 -18.65 17.47
C ALA A 122 11.36 -17.96 18.84
N VAL A 123 11.48 -16.63 18.86
CA VAL A 123 10.92 -15.79 19.92
C VAL A 123 9.44 -15.59 19.60
N ASN A 124 8.55 -15.79 20.58
CA ASN A 124 7.10 -15.70 20.42
C ASN A 124 6.73 -14.38 19.70
N PRO A 125 6.14 -14.41 18.49
CA PRO A 125 5.99 -13.21 17.68
C PRO A 125 5.01 -12.24 18.35
N ASP A 126 5.52 -11.05 18.70
CA ASP A 126 4.72 -9.95 19.22
C ASP A 126 3.53 -9.69 18.27
N PRO A 127 2.27 -9.85 18.74
CA PRO A 127 1.09 -9.76 17.89
C PRO A 127 0.84 -8.33 17.39
N VAL A 128 1.30 -7.32 18.13
CA VAL A 128 1.22 -5.91 17.71
C VAL A 128 2.16 -5.67 16.54
N ARG A 129 3.36 -6.25 16.60
CA ARG A 129 4.34 -6.24 15.51
C ARG A 129 3.90 -7.07 14.30
N LEU A 130 3.24 -8.21 14.51
CA LEU A 130 2.67 -9.01 13.41
C LEU A 130 1.58 -8.22 12.66
N LEU A 131 0.70 -7.54 13.40
CA LEU A 131 -0.41 -6.77 12.84
C LEU A 131 0.06 -5.48 12.14
N ASN A 132 1.10 -4.81 12.66
CA ASN A 132 1.65 -3.57 12.10
C ASN A 132 2.82 -3.76 11.14
N GLN A 133 3.15 -4.99 10.73
CA GLN A 133 4.27 -5.21 9.82
C GLN A 133 3.97 -4.56 8.45
N HIS A 134 4.89 -3.70 8.00
CA HIS A 134 4.79 -2.93 6.76
C HIS A 134 5.98 -3.13 5.81
N PHE A 135 7.13 -3.53 6.33
CA PHE A 135 8.32 -3.90 5.57
C PHE A 135 8.44 -5.42 5.42
N LYS A 136 9.14 -5.89 4.39
CA LYS A 136 9.36 -7.33 4.10
C LYS A 136 8.08 -8.14 3.79
N LEU A 137 6.99 -7.45 3.47
CA LEU A 137 5.75 -8.04 2.98
C LEU A 137 5.53 -7.70 1.50
N PRO A 138 4.84 -8.56 0.72
CA PRO A 138 4.33 -8.19 -0.58
C PRO A 138 3.41 -6.96 -0.48
N PHE A 139 3.55 -6.00 -1.39
CA PHE A 139 2.77 -4.75 -1.41
C PHE A 139 1.25 -4.94 -1.48
N ARG A 140 0.78 -6.14 -1.85
CA ARG A 140 -0.65 -6.52 -1.85
C ARG A 140 -1.19 -6.83 -0.46
N GLN A 141 -0.32 -7.26 0.47
CA GLN A 141 -0.67 -7.67 1.85
C GLN A 141 -0.67 -6.51 2.85
N VAL A 142 0.04 -5.42 2.57
CA VAL A 142 -0.02 -4.22 3.43
C VAL A 142 -1.33 -3.44 3.22
N PRO A 143 -1.85 -2.76 4.26
CA PRO A 143 -2.92 -1.78 4.14
C PRO A 143 -2.68 -0.72 3.06
N ARG A 144 -3.71 -0.46 2.25
CA ARG A 144 -3.68 0.47 1.10
C ARG A 144 -4.87 1.43 1.11
N ILE A 145 -4.62 2.70 0.81
CA ILE A 145 -5.60 3.80 0.77
C ILE A 145 -5.82 4.28 -0.67
N ALA A 146 -7.06 4.68 -0.99
CA ALA A 146 -7.36 5.32 -2.27
C ALA A 146 -6.83 6.78 -2.25
N ILE A 147 -6.08 7.17 -3.27
CA ILE A 147 -5.54 8.52 -3.43
C ILE A 147 -6.00 9.07 -4.78
N SER A 148 -6.53 10.30 -4.80
CA SER A 148 -7.00 10.95 -6.02
C SER A 148 -5.89 11.05 -7.07
N GLY A 149 -6.18 10.63 -8.29
CA GLY A 149 -5.23 10.63 -9.42
C GLY A 149 -4.51 9.30 -9.69
N TYR A 150 -4.87 8.23 -8.98
CA TYR A 150 -4.40 6.86 -9.23
C TYR A 150 -5.59 5.90 -9.34
N ASP A 151 -5.48 4.91 -10.23
CA ASP A 151 -6.54 3.91 -10.46
C ASP A 151 -6.66 2.93 -9.28
N GLU A 152 -5.52 2.58 -8.68
CA GLU A 152 -5.41 1.60 -7.60
C GLU A 152 -4.94 2.19 -6.27
N ARG A 153 -5.24 1.48 -5.18
CA ARG A 153 -4.91 1.93 -3.83
C ARG A 153 -3.40 1.86 -3.55
N ILE A 154 -2.86 2.92 -2.95
CA ILE A 154 -1.43 3.08 -2.63
C ILE A 154 -1.16 2.59 -1.18
N PRO A 155 -0.03 1.90 -0.89
CA PRO A 155 0.37 1.51 0.46
C PRO A 155 0.33 2.68 1.45
N ALA A 156 -0.41 2.52 2.55
CA ALA A 156 -0.63 3.61 3.51
C ALA A 156 0.67 4.09 4.16
N VAL A 157 1.61 3.17 4.42
CA VAL A 157 2.97 3.49 4.91
C VAL A 157 3.73 4.44 3.99
N LEU A 158 3.62 4.27 2.66
CA LEU A 158 4.25 5.16 1.68
C LEU A 158 3.62 6.56 1.71
N VAL A 159 2.29 6.63 1.80
CA VAL A 159 1.54 7.90 1.90
C VAL A 159 1.90 8.65 3.19
N MET A 160 1.92 7.97 4.34
CA MET A 160 2.37 8.55 5.62
C MET A 160 3.81 9.09 5.54
N LEU A 161 4.75 8.30 5.01
CA LEU A 161 6.14 8.72 4.84
C LEU A 161 6.26 9.96 3.93
N GLN A 162 5.52 9.99 2.82
CA GLN A 162 5.43 11.16 1.94
C GLN A 162 4.84 12.38 2.66
N GLN A 163 3.76 12.23 3.43
CA GLN A 163 3.15 13.35 4.16
C GLN A 163 4.14 13.99 5.15
N HIS A 164 4.84 13.19 5.97
CA HIS A 164 5.88 13.70 6.85
C HIS A 164 7.07 14.33 6.08
N PHE A 165 7.47 13.74 4.95
CA PHE A 165 8.54 14.25 4.10
C PHE A 165 8.19 15.63 3.51
N ILE A 166 6.97 15.81 3.03
CA ILE A 166 6.46 17.08 2.49
C ILE A 166 6.29 18.11 3.60
N ALA A 167 5.71 17.74 4.75
CA ALA A 167 5.56 18.62 5.91
C ALA A 167 6.90 19.15 6.43
N LYS A 168 7.97 18.35 6.35
CA LYS A 168 9.35 18.73 6.69
C LYS A 168 10.12 19.40 5.56
N ARG A 169 9.46 19.72 4.44
CA ARG A 169 10.05 20.34 3.24
C ARG A 169 11.25 19.57 2.68
N GLY A 170 11.25 18.24 2.79
CA GLY A 170 12.36 17.39 2.30
C GLY A 170 12.69 17.57 0.82
N TYR A 171 11.71 18.00 0.04
CA TYR A 171 11.86 18.32 -1.38
C TYR A 171 12.79 19.50 -1.68
N ILE A 172 13.20 20.33 -0.70
CA ILE A 172 14.26 21.35 -0.87
C ILE A 172 15.56 21.01 -0.13
N THR A 173 15.64 19.88 0.57
CA THR A 173 16.85 19.49 1.32
C THR A 173 17.99 19.12 0.35
N PRO A 174 19.19 19.71 0.47
CA PRO A 174 20.34 19.34 -0.35
C PRO A 174 20.62 17.85 -0.37
N HIS A 175 20.83 17.30 -1.56
CA HIS A 175 21.18 15.90 -1.83
C HIS A 175 20.22 14.85 -1.23
N ILE A 176 18.95 15.22 -1.04
CA ILE A 176 17.91 14.30 -0.56
C ILE A 176 17.79 13.04 -1.43
N PHE A 177 17.46 11.89 -0.82
CA PHE A 177 17.57 10.52 -1.37
C PHE A 177 18.99 10.04 -1.71
N ARG A 178 19.94 10.91 -2.05
CA ARG A 178 21.36 10.55 -2.29
C ARG A 178 22.13 10.36 -0.98
N GLU A 179 22.02 11.32 -0.06
CA GLU A 179 22.61 11.20 1.28
C GLU A 179 21.84 10.15 2.10
N SER A 180 22.57 9.22 2.71
CA SER A 180 21.99 8.24 3.63
C SER A 180 22.05 8.77 5.07
N PRO A 181 20.99 8.58 5.87
CA PRO A 181 21.00 8.85 7.31
C PRO A 181 21.88 7.83 8.06
N SER A 182 21.96 7.95 9.39
CA SER A 182 22.52 6.89 10.23
C SER A 182 21.77 5.57 10.00
N LYS A 183 22.50 4.48 9.72
CA LYS A 183 21.90 3.14 9.56
C LYS A 183 21.07 2.75 10.79
N ALA A 184 21.58 3.03 11.99
CA ALA A 184 20.91 2.69 13.25
C ALA A 184 19.60 3.48 13.44
N GLU A 185 19.60 4.78 13.12
CA GLU A 185 18.39 5.62 13.19
C GLU A 185 17.31 5.13 12.20
N ARG A 186 17.73 4.76 10.99
CA ARG A 186 16.86 4.26 9.93
C ARG A 186 16.31 2.87 10.24
N ASP A 187 17.14 1.98 10.77
CA ASP A 187 16.75 0.63 11.19
C ASP A 187 15.77 0.71 12.37
N GLN A 188 16.01 1.59 13.35
CA GLN A 188 15.06 1.84 14.45
C GLN A 188 13.74 2.39 13.93
N ALA A 189 13.76 3.40 13.06
CA ALA A 189 12.54 3.97 12.49
C ALA A 189 11.72 2.94 11.68
N MET A 190 12.39 1.99 10.99
CA MET A 190 11.73 0.86 10.33
C MET A 190 11.09 -0.11 11.34
N LEU A 191 11.77 -0.40 12.46
CA LEU A 191 11.19 -1.21 13.55
C LEU A 191 9.98 -0.52 14.16
N ASP A 192 10.06 0.79 14.44
CA ASP A 192 8.96 1.58 15.00
C ASP A 192 7.72 1.55 14.08
N ILE A 193 7.89 1.58 12.75
CA ILE A 193 6.79 1.42 11.80
C ILE A 193 6.19 0.01 11.91
N ASN A 194 7.04 -1.03 11.87
CA ASN A 194 6.56 -2.42 11.96
C ASN A 194 5.89 -2.76 13.30
N CYS A 195 6.09 -1.97 14.35
CA CYS A 195 5.44 -2.12 15.65
C CYS A 195 4.30 -1.10 15.90
N GLY A 196 3.93 -0.27 14.91
CA GLY A 196 2.91 0.77 15.08
C GLY A 196 3.29 1.92 16.04
N ALA A 197 4.57 2.01 16.42
CA ALA A 197 5.10 2.99 17.36
C ALA A 197 5.68 4.26 16.69
N PHE A 198 5.81 4.26 15.37
CA PHE A 198 6.47 5.31 14.59
C PHE A 198 5.93 6.71 14.86
N ARG A 199 6.86 7.68 15.00
CA ARG A 199 6.56 9.10 15.22
C ARG A 199 7.30 9.93 14.18
N GLY A 200 6.81 9.95 12.94
CA GLY A 200 7.50 10.58 11.80
C GLY A 200 7.93 12.04 12.00
N MET A 201 7.25 12.79 12.89
CA MET A 201 7.65 14.14 13.30
C MET A 201 8.99 14.21 14.06
N LYS A 202 9.49 13.12 14.65
CA LYS A 202 10.76 13.09 15.41
C LYS A 202 12.03 12.80 14.57
N HIS A 203 11.92 12.15 13.41
CA HIS A 203 13.08 11.69 12.62
C HIS A 203 13.60 12.73 11.61
N ASP A 204 14.88 12.68 11.23
CA ASP A 204 15.38 13.54 10.13
C ASP A 204 14.68 13.24 8.79
N VAL A 205 14.59 14.24 7.91
CA VAL A 205 13.93 14.07 6.61
C VAL A 205 14.68 13.11 5.67
N ARG A 206 16.00 12.92 5.86
CA ARG A 206 16.78 11.86 5.19
C ARG A 206 16.37 10.46 5.65
N VAL A 207 15.94 10.29 6.90
CA VAL A 207 15.36 9.00 7.36
C VAL A 207 14.07 8.70 6.63
N LEU A 208 13.18 9.68 6.50
CA LEU A 208 11.93 9.51 5.73
C LEU A 208 12.22 9.15 4.26
N ALA A 209 13.18 9.82 3.63
CA ALA A 209 13.62 9.52 2.27
C ALA A 209 14.26 8.12 2.14
N ASP A 210 15.07 7.67 3.10
CA ASP A 210 15.67 6.33 3.07
C ASP A 210 14.67 5.23 3.41
N LEU A 211 13.66 5.49 4.25
CA LEU A 211 12.56 4.55 4.51
C LEU A 211 11.69 4.32 3.27
N ILE A 212 11.42 5.37 2.47
CA ILE A 212 10.72 5.21 1.18
C ILE A 212 11.53 4.30 0.25
N LYS A 213 12.84 4.55 0.08
CA LYS A 213 13.73 3.67 -0.69
C LYS A 213 13.76 2.24 -0.12
N LEU A 214 13.88 2.11 1.20
CA LEU A 214 13.97 0.82 1.88
C LEU A 214 12.72 -0.02 1.66
N TRP A 215 11.53 0.60 1.70
CA TRP A 215 10.27 -0.12 1.55
C TRP A 215 10.20 -0.88 0.22
N PHE A 216 10.61 -0.25 -0.89
CA PHE A 216 10.74 -0.92 -2.19
C PHE A 216 11.84 -1.98 -2.19
N ARG A 217 13.00 -1.68 -1.61
CA ARG A 217 14.17 -2.58 -1.58
C ARG A 217 13.92 -3.87 -0.79
N GLU A 218 13.09 -3.80 0.25
CA GLU A 218 12.74 -4.93 1.11
C GLU A 218 11.47 -5.68 0.67
N LEU A 219 10.84 -5.34 -0.45
CA LEU A 219 9.79 -6.18 -1.03
C LEU A 219 10.36 -7.59 -1.30
N PRO A 220 9.63 -8.68 -0.96
CA PRO A 220 10.09 -10.05 -1.23
C PRO A 220 10.44 -10.25 -2.71
N LEU A 221 9.55 -9.79 -3.59
CA LEU A 221 9.77 -9.62 -5.02
C LEU A 221 9.89 -8.11 -5.32
N PRO A 222 11.00 -7.62 -5.89
CA PRO A 222 11.15 -6.20 -6.25
C PRO A 222 10.10 -5.79 -7.29
N ILE A 223 9.56 -4.58 -7.19
CA ILE A 223 8.39 -4.15 -7.99
C ILE A 223 8.62 -4.16 -9.51
N LEU A 224 9.86 -4.00 -9.99
CA LEU A 224 10.14 -4.09 -11.43
C LEU A 224 10.44 -5.52 -11.91
N HIS A 225 10.49 -6.54 -11.03
CA HIS A 225 10.63 -7.94 -11.44
C HIS A 225 9.33 -8.54 -11.98
N GLU A 226 8.20 -7.83 -11.86
CA GLU A 226 6.98 -8.12 -12.61
C GLU A 226 7.21 -7.90 -14.13
N ILE A 227 8.22 -7.12 -14.53
CA ILE A 227 8.67 -6.98 -15.92
C ILE A 227 9.72 -8.06 -16.22
N PRO A 228 9.55 -8.90 -17.27
CA PRO A 228 10.56 -9.87 -17.68
C PRO A 228 11.91 -9.22 -17.99
N ALA A 229 13.01 -9.85 -17.57
CA ALA A 229 14.35 -9.28 -17.73
C ALA A 229 14.73 -8.95 -19.19
N CYS A 230 14.30 -9.78 -20.15
CA CYS A 230 14.48 -9.52 -21.59
C CYS A 230 13.73 -8.26 -22.07
N GLU A 231 12.55 -7.98 -21.51
CA GLU A 231 11.82 -6.74 -21.79
C GLU A 231 12.49 -5.54 -21.13
N MET A 232 13.04 -5.66 -19.92
CA MET A 232 13.79 -4.57 -19.29
C MET A 232 14.98 -4.12 -20.14
N GLU A 233 15.73 -5.05 -20.73
CA GLU A 233 16.84 -4.75 -21.64
C GLU A 233 16.36 -4.09 -22.95
N ARG A 234 15.27 -4.59 -23.55
CA ARG A 234 14.64 -3.98 -24.74
C ARG A 234 14.20 -2.53 -24.46
N LEU A 235 13.48 -2.31 -23.36
CA LEU A 235 12.89 -1.03 -22.98
C LEU A 235 13.93 0.04 -22.67
N ALA A 236 15.13 -0.35 -22.22
CA ALA A 236 16.23 0.57 -21.97
C ALA A 236 16.73 1.32 -23.23
N SER A 237 16.35 0.85 -24.43
CA SER A 237 16.83 1.33 -25.73
C SER A 237 15.78 2.09 -26.55
N ILE A 238 14.60 2.36 -25.99
CA ILE A 238 13.43 2.92 -26.70
C ILE A 238 13.20 4.39 -26.28
N GLU A 239 12.53 5.19 -27.13
CA GLU A 239 12.20 6.59 -26.82
C GLU A 239 10.92 6.73 -25.96
N ASN A 240 9.85 5.99 -26.28
CA ASN A 240 8.55 6.03 -25.59
C ASN A 240 8.47 5.11 -24.35
N VAL A 241 9.52 5.13 -23.52
CA VAL A 241 9.71 4.20 -22.39
C VAL A 241 8.54 4.18 -21.40
N GLU A 242 7.92 5.32 -21.07
CA GLU A 242 6.84 5.38 -20.05
C GLU A 242 5.66 4.47 -20.40
N LEU A 243 5.10 4.60 -21.61
CA LEU A 243 3.87 3.89 -21.97
C LEU A 243 4.07 2.37 -22.03
N GLU A 244 5.19 1.92 -22.62
CA GLU A 244 5.54 0.51 -22.70
C GLU A 244 5.80 -0.09 -21.30
N VAL A 245 6.53 0.62 -20.43
CA VAL A 245 6.82 0.15 -19.08
C VAL A 245 5.55 0.03 -18.23
N LEU A 246 4.67 1.02 -18.30
CA LEU A 246 3.42 1.03 -17.55
C LEU A 246 2.40 0.02 -18.11
N SER A 247 2.54 -0.47 -19.35
CA SER A 247 1.70 -1.51 -19.93
C SER A 247 2.13 -2.94 -19.56
N LEU A 248 3.41 -3.13 -19.19
CA LEU A 248 3.92 -4.41 -18.67
C LEU A 248 3.71 -4.60 -17.15
N LEU A 249 3.31 -3.55 -16.43
CA LEU A 249 3.00 -3.61 -15.00
C LEU A 249 1.51 -3.86 -14.76
N GLY A 250 1.20 -4.68 -13.75
CA GLY A 250 -0.18 -4.78 -13.22
C GLY A 250 -0.69 -3.45 -12.67
N ASP A 251 -2.02 -3.26 -12.61
CA ASP A 251 -2.65 -1.96 -12.28
C ASP A 251 -2.20 -1.36 -10.94
N VAL A 252 -1.93 -2.23 -9.94
CA VAL A 252 -1.48 -1.83 -8.60
C VAL A 252 -0.03 -1.36 -8.65
N GLU A 253 0.84 -2.11 -9.32
CA GLU A 253 2.25 -1.80 -9.52
C GLU A 253 2.42 -0.52 -10.34
N ARG A 254 1.64 -0.39 -11.42
CA ARG A 254 1.53 0.83 -12.22
C ARG A 254 1.19 2.03 -11.34
N SER A 255 0.17 1.91 -10.48
CA SER A 255 -0.25 2.99 -9.59
C SER A 255 0.79 3.34 -8.52
N ILE A 256 1.48 2.35 -7.95
CA ILE A 256 2.57 2.57 -6.98
C ILE A 256 3.78 3.23 -7.65
N ILE A 257 4.16 2.81 -8.86
CA ILE A 257 5.24 3.42 -9.65
C ILE A 257 4.90 4.85 -10.08
N LEU A 258 3.65 5.11 -10.50
CA LEU A 258 3.18 6.46 -10.81
C LEU A 258 3.19 7.36 -9.58
N TRP A 259 2.78 6.85 -8.41
CA TRP A 259 2.85 7.59 -7.14
C TRP A 259 4.29 7.96 -6.78
N LEU A 260 5.22 7.02 -6.93
CA LEU A 260 6.65 7.26 -6.72
C LEU A 260 7.17 8.29 -7.73
N ALA A 261 6.76 8.20 -9.00
CA ALA A 261 7.13 9.15 -10.05
C ALA A 261 6.62 10.57 -9.77
N ASP A 262 5.40 10.74 -9.24
CA ASP A 262 4.88 12.05 -8.85
C ASP A 262 5.60 12.66 -7.65
N LEU A 263 6.02 11.85 -6.67
CA LEU A 263 6.88 12.30 -5.57
C LEU A 263 8.25 12.76 -6.10
N LEU A 264 8.90 11.95 -6.94
CA LEU A 264 10.24 12.23 -7.44
C LEU A 264 10.27 13.39 -8.43
N THR A 265 9.28 13.51 -9.32
CA THR A 265 9.16 14.68 -10.20
C THR A 265 8.88 15.95 -9.41
N TYR A 266 8.06 15.89 -8.35
CA TYR A 266 7.88 17.03 -7.44
C TYR A 266 9.19 17.43 -6.74
N VAL A 267 10.06 16.49 -6.37
CA VAL A 267 11.40 16.80 -5.84
C VAL A 267 12.29 17.42 -6.93
N ALA A 268 12.25 16.89 -8.15
CA ALA A 268 13.03 17.43 -9.28
C ALA A 268 12.64 18.88 -9.66
N GLU A 269 11.39 19.31 -9.42
CA GLU A 269 10.96 20.71 -9.58
C GLU A 269 11.80 21.70 -8.74
N PHE A 270 12.49 21.23 -7.69
CA PHE A 270 13.35 22.03 -6.80
C PHE A 270 14.86 21.74 -6.95
N GLN A 271 15.29 21.22 -8.12
CA GLN A 271 16.70 20.90 -8.42
C GLN A 271 17.69 22.05 -8.11
N SER A 272 17.27 23.31 -8.24
CA SER A 272 18.09 24.48 -7.93
C SER A 272 18.46 24.62 -6.44
N GLN A 273 17.68 24.03 -5.54
CA GLN A 273 17.90 24.04 -4.09
C GLN A 273 18.43 22.70 -3.57
N ASN A 274 17.86 21.58 -4.06
CA ASN A 274 18.19 20.25 -3.55
C ASN A 274 19.32 19.54 -4.35
N HIS A 275 19.69 20.03 -5.53
CA HIS A 275 20.66 19.43 -6.46
C HIS A 275 20.30 18.03 -6.98
N MET A 276 19.02 17.64 -6.91
CA MET A 276 18.49 16.31 -7.26
C MET A 276 17.48 16.41 -8.42
N GLY A 277 18.01 16.48 -9.64
CA GLY A 277 17.21 16.41 -10.87
C GLY A 277 16.71 15.01 -11.19
N VAL A 278 15.87 14.91 -12.24
CA VAL A 278 15.31 13.63 -12.74
C VAL A 278 16.38 12.56 -12.94
N ASP A 279 17.50 12.91 -13.56
CA ASP A 279 18.60 11.97 -13.81
C ASP A 279 19.27 11.47 -12.52
N GLN A 280 19.45 12.35 -11.52
CA GLN A 280 20.06 11.98 -10.24
C GLN A 280 19.11 11.13 -9.40
N LEU A 281 17.82 11.47 -9.39
CA LEU A 281 16.78 10.68 -8.71
C LEU A 281 16.63 9.29 -9.34
N ALA A 282 16.64 9.18 -10.68
CA ALA A 282 16.61 7.88 -11.35
C ALA A 282 17.78 6.98 -10.93
N ILE A 283 18.99 7.53 -10.84
CA ILE A 283 20.21 6.80 -10.44
C ILE A 283 20.13 6.30 -8.99
N VAL A 284 19.65 7.11 -8.04
CA VAL A 284 19.64 6.71 -6.61
C VAL A 284 18.41 5.88 -6.21
N ILE A 285 17.31 5.96 -6.97
CA ILE A 285 16.08 5.23 -6.67
C ILE A 285 16.03 3.86 -7.36
N ALA A 286 16.38 3.75 -8.65
CA ALA A 286 16.22 2.50 -9.41
C ALA A 286 16.87 1.26 -8.78
N PRO A 287 18.05 1.32 -8.11
CA PRO A 287 18.63 0.17 -7.40
C PRO A 287 17.79 -0.37 -6.23
N ASN A 288 16.72 0.32 -5.82
CA ASN A 288 15.77 -0.13 -4.81
C ASN A 288 14.52 -0.78 -5.42
N LEU A 289 14.37 -0.77 -6.75
CA LEU A 289 13.21 -1.30 -7.47
C LEU A 289 13.49 -2.67 -8.15
N VAL A 290 14.75 -3.08 -8.20
CA VAL A 290 15.25 -4.35 -8.76
C VAL A 290 16.23 -5.03 -7.78
N ARG A 291 16.47 -6.33 -7.96
CA ARG A 291 17.51 -7.10 -7.28
C ARG A 291 18.31 -7.89 -8.31
N LEU A 292 19.62 -7.65 -8.36
CA LEU A 292 20.50 -8.23 -9.39
C LEU A 292 20.95 -9.63 -8.97
N GLU A 293 20.07 -10.62 -9.16
CA GLU A 293 20.33 -12.04 -8.85
C GLU A 293 21.07 -12.72 -10.01
N THR A 294 22.33 -12.33 -10.25
CA THR A 294 23.19 -12.95 -11.28
C THR A 294 24.67 -12.94 -10.89
N GLU A 295 25.37 -14.04 -11.16
CA GLU A 295 26.82 -14.14 -10.96
C GLU A 295 27.62 -13.47 -12.09
N ASN A 296 26.99 -13.14 -13.22
CA ASN A 296 27.65 -12.52 -14.36
C ASN A 296 27.69 -10.98 -14.21
N PRO A 297 28.87 -10.36 -14.02
CA PRO A 297 28.97 -8.92 -13.79
C PRO A 297 28.46 -8.07 -14.96
N MET A 298 28.56 -8.57 -16.19
CA MET A 298 28.08 -7.86 -17.38
C MET A 298 26.55 -7.82 -17.41
N VAL A 299 25.87 -8.90 -17.05
CA VAL A 299 24.40 -8.95 -16.95
C VAL A 299 23.93 -8.04 -15.81
N ALA A 300 24.60 -8.06 -14.65
CA ALA A 300 24.29 -7.18 -13.53
C ALA A 300 24.42 -5.69 -13.92
N VAL A 301 25.48 -5.30 -14.64
CA VAL A 301 25.68 -3.93 -15.13
C VAL A 301 24.62 -3.55 -16.17
N THR A 302 24.27 -4.44 -17.10
CA THR A 302 23.24 -4.20 -18.11
C THR A 302 21.86 -4.01 -17.48
N LEU A 303 21.43 -4.91 -16.60
CA LEU A 303 20.13 -4.82 -15.93
C LEU A 303 20.05 -3.60 -14.98
N SER A 304 21.15 -3.25 -14.31
CA SER A 304 21.24 -2.02 -13.52
C SER A 304 21.05 -0.75 -14.37
N LYS A 305 21.76 -0.67 -15.52
CA LYS A 305 21.58 0.43 -16.48
C LYS A 305 20.16 0.47 -17.05
N ALA A 306 19.57 -0.70 -17.33
CA ALA A 306 18.21 -0.82 -17.83
C ALA A 306 17.19 -0.28 -16.81
N ALA A 307 17.26 -0.68 -15.54
CA ALA A 307 16.39 -0.18 -14.48
C ALA A 307 16.49 1.35 -14.29
N VAL A 308 17.71 1.90 -14.36
CA VAL A 308 17.93 3.37 -14.30
C VAL A 308 17.37 4.06 -15.55
N GLY A 309 17.54 3.48 -16.74
CA GLY A 309 16.98 3.99 -18.00
C GLY A 309 15.45 4.02 -18.00
N LEU A 310 14.85 2.90 -17.56
CA LEU A 310 13.41 2.72 -17.37
C LEU A 310 12.83 3.80 -16.45
N LEU A 311 13.36 3.93 -15.23
CA LEU A 311 12.85 4.91 -14.27
C LEU A 311 13.06 6.35 -14.76
N ARG A 312 14.20 6.65 -15.39
CA ARG A 312 14.46 7.95 -16.02
C ARG A 312 13.42 8.29 -17.08
N GLY A 313 13.06 7.33 -17.95
CA GLY A 313 12.05 7.50 -18.98
C GLY A 313 10.69 7.87 -18.39
N VAL A 314 10.23 7.09 -17.39
CA VAL A 314 8.99 7.35 -16.64
C VAL A 314 9.02 8.74 -16.00
N LEU A 315 10.10 9.09 -15.28
CA LEU A 315 10.21 10.40 -14.61
C LEU A 315 10.22 11.58 -15.60
N ARG A 316 10.86 11.45 -16.77
CA ARG A 316 10.87 12.50 -17.80
C ARG A 316 9.47 12.72 -18.38
N ALA A 317 8.79 11.65 -18.80
CA ALA A 317 7.44 11.74 -19.36
C ALA A 317 6.42 12.26 -18.33
N ARG A 318 6.48 11.78 -17.08
CA ARG A 318 5.63 12.29 -15.98
C ARG A 318 5.89 13.77 -15.69
N SER A 319 7.15 14.21 -15.71
CA SER A 319 7.53 15.62 -15.53
C SER A 319 7.01 16.51 -16.67
N GLN A 320 7.12 16.06 -17.92
CA GLN A 320 6.60 16.76 -19.08
C GLN A 320 5.08 16.92 -19.00
N ARG A 321 4.33 15.85 -18.74
CA ARG A 321 2.86 15.90 -18.59
C ARG A 321 2.42 16.86 -17.48
N ARG A 322 3.17 16.92 -16.37
CA ARG A 322 2.93 17.89 -15.28
C ARG A 322 3.21 19.34 -15.71
N HIS A 323 4.17 19.58 -16.60
CA HIS A 323 4.44 20.90 -17.15
C HIS A 323 3.32 21.34 -18.11
N GLU A 324 2.90 20.46 -19.02
CA GLU A 324 1.80 20.68 -19.98
C GLU A 324 0.47 20.99 -19.26
N LEU A 325 0.13 20.25 -18.21
CA LEU A 325 -1.06 20.53 -17.41
C LEU A 325 -0.99 21.88 -16.66
N LYS A 326 0.21 22.30 -16.23
CA LYS A 326 0.40 23.64 -15.64
C LYS A 326 0.21 24.73 -16.70
N THR A 327 0.85 24.63 -17.86
CA THR A 327 0.76 25.65 -18.91
C THR A 327 -0.66 25.76 -19.49
N ALA A 328 -1.37 24.64 -19.67
CA ALA A 328 -2.78 24.63 -20.07
C ALA A 328 -3.72 25.23 -19.00
N GLY A 329 -3.44 25.00 -17.72
CA GLY A 329 -4.19 25.64 -16.63
C GLY A 329 -4.02 27.17 -16.61
N LEU A 330 -2.80 27.66 -16.88
CA LEU A 330 -2.50 29.09 -16.98
C LEU A 330 -3.17 29.77 -18.18
N SER A 331 -3.26 29.12 -19.34
CA SER A 331 -3.90 29.72 -20.53
C SER A 331 -5.44 29.77 -20.46
N GLY A 332 -6.08 28.83 -19.75
CA GLY A 332 -7.52 28.92 -19.47
C GLY A 332 -7.89 30.10 -18.57
N MET A 333 -7.00 30.46 -17.64
CA MET A 333 -7.22 31.52 -16.67
C MET A 333 -7.11 32.92 -17.31
N THR A 334 -6.10 33.15 -18.16
CA THR A 334 -5.94 34.43 -18.89
C THR A 334 -7.02 34.67 -19.95
N THR A 335 -7.64 33.61 -20.48
CA THR A 335 -8.77 33.74 -21.42
C THR A 335 -10.05 34.17 -20.69
N SER A 336 -10.18 33.86 -19.39
CA SER A 336 -11.36 34.18 -18.58
C SER A 336 -11.36 35.62 -18.05
N GLU A 337 -10.18 36.24 -17.87
CA GLU A 337 -10.06 37.63 -17.40
C GLU A 337 -10.26 38.70 -18.50
N ASN A 338 -10.34 38.30 -19.77
CA ASN A 338 -10.55 39.22 -20.91
C ASN A 338 -12.02 39.27 -21.41
N LEU A 339 -12.97 38.86 -20.57
CA LEU A 339 -14.39 38.71 -20.93
C LEU A 339 -15.39 39.37 -19.94
N ASN A 340 -14.91 40.28 -19.08
CA ASN A 340 -15.72 41.14 -18.20
C ASN A 340 -15.46 42.62 -18.47
#